data_AF-A0A270B7E8-F1
#
_entry.id   AF-A0A270B7E8-F1
#
_cell.length_a   1.000
_cell.length_b   1.000
_cell.length_c   1.000
_cell.angle_alpha   90.00
_cell.angle_beta   90.00
_cell.angle_gamma   90.00
#
_symmetry.space_group_name_H-M   'P 1'
#
loop_
_entity.id
_entity.type
_entity.pdbx_description
1 polymer ?
#
loop_
_entity_poly.entity_id
_entity_poly.type
_entity_poly.pdbx_seq_one_letter_code
_entity_poly.pdbx_strand_id
1 'polypeptide(L)'
;MKRFFALCILLPGLATTTIHQTATAQTVLDNSAQKASPFVKSTLKTLVTRFSNTHPKFRNLTVHTNSDKKQIVCGQVSLSENKSPAEESFMSFGAAEDGEQPVVYEARTIPATLDTREANQWINHGADLEELEELGCVPEGSYRQYGDTLNKVLQDHKINATR
;
A
#
# COMPACT_ATOMS: atom_id res chain seq x y z
N MET A 1 -64.93 -5.76 -35.44
CA MET A 1 -64.25 -5.00 -36.53
C MET A 1 -63.07 -4.25 -35.94
N LYS A 2 -61.98 -4.19 -36.72
CA LYS A 2 -60.84 -3.25 -36.67
C LYS A 2 -59.92 -3.21 -35.44
N ARG A 3 -58.70 -3.70 -35.72
CA ARG A 3 -57.39 -3.46 -35.09
C ARG A 3 -57.08 -1.97 -34.99
N PHE A 4 -56.21 -1.55 -34.07
CA PHE A 4 -54.94 -0.86 -34.40
C PHE A 4 -53.96 -0.85 -33.22
N PHE A 5 -52.70 -1.11 -33.56
CA PHE A 5 -51.48 -1.19 -32.75
C PHE A 5 -50.81 0.18 -32.63
N ALA A 6 -50.14 0.44 -31.49
CA ALA A 6 -48.89 1.22 -31.34
C ALA A 6 -48.46 1.05 -29.85
N LEU A 7 -47.53 0.18 -29.47
CA LEU A 7 -46.07 0.17 -29.66
C LEU A 7 -45.36 1.44 -29.15
N CYS A 8 -45.09 1.49 -27.85
CA CYS A 8 -43.97 2.23 -27.28
C CYS A 8 -43.10 1.26 -26.45
N ILE A 9 -42.01 0.86 -27.10
CA ILE A 9 -40.81 0.26 -26.52
C ILE A 9 -40.19 1.28 -25.55
N LEU A 10 -39.69 0.83 -24.40
CA LEU A 10 -38.40 1.23 -23.77
C LEU A 10 -38.33 0.76 -22.30
N LEU A 11 -37.78 -0.44 -22.09
CA LEU A 11 -36.79 -0.73 -21.05
C LEU A 11 -35.53 -1.19 -21.82
N PRO A 12 -34.28 -1.06 -21.30
CA PRO A 12 -33.91 -1.09 -19.89
C PRO A 12 -32.87 -0.03 -19.46
N GLY A 13 -32.75 0.21 -18.17
CA GLY A 13 -31.70 1.07 -17.61
C GLY A 13 -31.48 0.84 -16.13
N LEU A 14 -31.50 -0.41 -15.68
CA LEU A 14 -31.00 -0.77 -14.36
C LEU A 14 -29.46 -0.69 -14.43
N ALA A 15 -28.93 0.49 -14.15
CA ALA A 15 -27.53 0.65 -13.79
C ALA A 15 -27.33 -0.05 -12.44
N THR A 16 -27.02 -1.34 -12.48
CA THR A 16 -26.39 -2.03 -11.36
C THR A 16 -25.02 -1.41 -11.20
N THR A 17 -24.91 -0.37 -10.37
CA THR A 17 -23.64 0.02 -9.79
C THR A 17 -23.16 -1.17 -8.97
N THR A 18 -22.32 -2.00 -9.56
CA THR A 18 -21.51 -2.97 -8.84
C THR A 18 -20.60 -2.17 -7.93
N ILE A 19 -21.08 -1.91 -6.72
CA ILE A 19 -20.24 -1.54 -5.60
C ILE A 19 -19.38 -2.78 -5.38
N HIS A 20 -18.16 -2.77 -5.91
CA HIS A 20 -17.10 -3.65 -5.48
C HIS A 20 -16.86 -3.31 -4.01
N GLN A 21 -17.62 -3.96 -3.11
CA GLN A 21 -17.25 -4.06 -1.72
C GLN A 21 -15.99 -4.93 -1.70
N THR A 22 -14.83 -4.29 -1.82
CA THR A 22 -13.61 -4.86 -1.28
C THR A 22 -13.86 -4.98 0.22
N ALA A 23 -14.28 -6.18 0.63
CA ALA A 23 -14.39 -6.53 2.03
C ALA A 23 -12.99 -6.47 2.63
N THR A 24 -12.63 -5.30 3.16
CA THR A 24 -11.46 -5.10 4.01
C THR A 24 -11.77 -5.72 5.36
N ALA A 25 -11.77 -7.06 5.40
CA ALA A 25 -11.92 -7.81 6.63
C ALA A 25 -10.69 -7.53 7.50
N GLN A 26 -10.86 -6.62 8.45
CA GLN A 26 -9.88 -6.26 9.45
C GLN A 26 -9.60 -7.48 10.34
N THR A 27 -8.52 -8.19 10.01
CA THR A 27 -8.07 -9.40 10.72
C THR A 27 -7.45 -9.03 12.06
N VAL A 28 -8.26 -8.55 13.01
CA VAL A 28 -7.79 -8.39 14.39
C VAL A 28 -8.75 -9.03 15.39
N LEU A 29 -9.98 -9.43 15.01
CA LEU A 29 -10.97 -10.00 15.94
C LEU A 29 -11.76 -11.24 15.44
N ASP A 30 -11.42 -11.85 14.30
CA ASP A 30 -12.25 -12.88 13.63
C ASP A 30 -11.60 -14.27 13.45
N ASN A 31 -10.48 -14.57 14.13
CA ASN A 31 -9.67 -15.79 13.90
C ASN A 31 -9.10 -15.95 12.46
N SER A 32 -9.10 -14.91 11.63
CA SER A 32 -8.55 -14.99 10.26
C SER A 32 -7.04 -15.31 10.25
N ALA A 33 -6.30 -14.98 11.32
CA ALA A 33 -4.91 -15.41 11.50
C ALA A 33 -4.72 -16.95 11.49
N GLN A 34 -5.71 -17.74 11.93
CA GLN A 34 -5.65 -19.20 11.82
C GLN A 34 -5.85 -19.69 10.39
N LYS A 35 -6.68 -18.98 9.60
CA LYS A 35 -6.99 -19.27 8.19
C LYS A 35 -5.99 -18.67 7.21
N ALA A 36 -5.07 -17.82 7.67
CA ALA A 36 -4.02 -17.24 6.84
C ALA A 36 -3.14 -18.33 6.21
N SER A 37 -2.77 -18.12 4.93
CA SER A 37 -1.91 -19.03 4.18
C SER A 37 -0.53 -19.17 4.83
N PRO A 38 0.22 -20.26 4.57
CA PRO A 38 1.58 -20.42 5.09
C PRO A 38 2.49 -19.24 4.72
N PHE A 39 2.32 -18.69 3.51
CA PHE A 39 3.02 -17.51 3.05
C PHE A 39 2.76 -16.30 3.95
N VAL A 40 1.49 -15.94 4.20
CA VAL A 40 1.13 -14.81 5.07
C VAL A 40 1.72 -14.98 6.48
N LYS A 41 1.60 -16.18 7.06
CA LYS A 41 2.16 -16.47 8.39
C LYS A 41 3.68 -16.33 8.42
N SER A 42 4.36 -16.79 7.37
CA SER A 42 5.81 -16.65 7.21
C SER A 42 6.22 -15.18 7.12
N THR A 43 5.53 -14.39 6.28
CA THR A 43 5.76 -12.95 6.12
C THR A 43 5.64 -12.19 7.43
N LEU A 44 4.54 -12.41 8.18
CA LEU A 44 4.36 -11.77 9.49
C LEU A 44 5.45 -12.19 10.48
N LYS A 45 5.86 -13.46 10.48
CA LYS A 45 6.96 -13.95 11.32
C LYS A 45 8.30 -13.31 10.95
N THR A 46 8.59 -13.14 9.66
CA THR A 46 9.78 -12.44 9.19
C THR A 46 9.79 -11.00 9.66
N LEU A 47 8.67 -10.29 9.57
CA LEU A 47 8.54 -8.92 10.08
C LEU A 47 8.70 -8.84 11.60
N VAL A 48 8.11 -9.77 12.36
CA VAL A 48 8.31 -9.88 13.82
C VAL A 48 9.79 -10.13 14.16
N THR A 49 10.48 -10.95 13.37
CA THR A 49 11.90 -11.24 13.58
C THR A 49 12.79 -10.04 13.23
N ARG A 50 12.49 -9.36 12.12
CA ARG A 50 13.18 -8.13 11.68
C ARG A 50 13.08 -7.02 12.73
N PHE A 51 11.91 -6.89 13.36
CA PHE A 51 11.62 -5.87 14.37
C PHE A 51 11.46 -6.47 15.78
N SER A 52 12.32 -7.42 16.13
CA SER A 52 12.22 -8.19 17.38
C SER A 52 12.24 -7.32 18.65
N ASN A 53 12.81 -6.12 18.59
CA ASN A 53 12.94 -5.21 19.73
C ASN A 53 11.68 -4.40 20.03
N THR A 54 10.68 -4.34 19.14
CA THR A 54 9.56 -3.37 19.23
C THR A 54 8.17 -3.98 19.25
N HIS A 55 8.07 -5.32 19.25
CA HIS A 55 6.79 -6.07 19.24
C HIS A 55 5.78 -5.51 18.22
N PRO A 56 6.03 -5.68 16.90
CA PRO A 56 5.27 -5.03 15.86
C PRO A 56 3.78 -5.39 15.88
N LYS A 57 2.94 -4.39 15.61
CA LYS A 57 1.48 -4.52 15.55
C LYS A 57 1.02 -4.36 14.11
N PHE A 58 0.26 -5.33 13.62
CA PHE A 58 -0.19 -5.37 12.24
C PHE A 58 -1.67 -4.98 12.12
N ARG A 59 -2.03 -4.28 11.06
CA ARG A 59 -3.43 -4.00 10.69
C ARG A 59 -3.61 -3.98 9.18
N ASN A 60 -4.87 -3.91 8.74
CA ASN A 60 -5.26 -3.77 7.32
C ASN A 60 -4.61 -4.81 6.40
N LEU A 61 -4.50 -6.06 6.87
CA LEU A 61 -3.96 -7.15 6.07
C LEU A 61 -4.90 -7.47 4.90
N THR A 62 -4.36 -7.46 3.69
CA THR A 62 -5.05 -7.87 2.47
C THR A 62 -4.17 -8.86 1.71
N VAL A 63 -4.82 -9.80 1.02
CA VAL A 63 -4.14 -10.79 0.20
C VAL A 63 -4.79 -10.80 -1.17
N HIS A 64 -3.98 -10.72 -2.21
CA HIS A 64 -4.42 -10.87 -3.59
C HIS A 64 -3.38 -11.67 -4.38
N THR A 65 -3.60 -11.83 -5.67
CA THR A 65 -2.66 -12.51 -6.57
C THR A 65 -2.17 -11.58 -7.65
N ASN A 66 -0.91 -11.72 -8.06
CA ASN A 66 -0.37 -11.05 -9.24
C ASN A 66 -0.76 -11.77 -10.54
N SER A 67 -0.28 -11.26 -11.68
CA SER A 67 -0.45 -11.86 -13.02
C SER A 67 0.00 -13.32 -13.10
N ASP A 68 1.03 -13.68 -12.34
CA ASP A 68 1.62 -15.02 -12.31
C ASP A 68 0.96 -15.95 -11.28
N LYS A 69 -0.19 -15.55 -10.75
CA LYS A 69 -0.98 -16.28 -9.73
C LYS A 69 -0.22 -16.50 -8.42
N LYS A 70 0.84 -15.73 -8.17
CA LYS A 70 1.56 -15.70 -6.89
C LYS A 70 0.80 -14.87 -5.89
N GLN A 71 0.78 -15.30 -4.63
CA GLN A 71 0.16 -14.51 -3.57
C GLN A 71 0.98 -13.26 -3.28
N ILE A 72 0.29 -12.15 -3.09
CA ILE A 72 0.81 -10.92 -2.51
C ILE A 72 0.07 -10.67 -1.21
N VAL A 73 0.80 -10.31 -0.17
CA VAL A 73 0.22 -9.82 1.09
C VAL A 73 0.62 -8.37 1.28
N CYS A 74 -0.38 -7.52 1.52
CA CYS A 74 -0.19 -6.13 1.85
C CYS A 74 -0.73 -5.87 3.25
N GLY A 75 -0.22 -4.84 3.91
CA GLY A 75 -0.75 -4.42 5.18
C GLY A 75 0.00 -3.25 5.78
N GLN A 76 -0.25 -3.02 7.05
CA GLN A 76 0.44 -1.99 7.81
C GLN A 76 1.04 -2.54 9.08
N VAL A 77 2.22 -2.04 9.45
CA VAL A 77 2.95 -2.41 10.65
C VAL A 77 3.32 -1.16 11.46
N SER A 78 3.07 -1.20 12.77
CA SER A 78 3.53 -0.19 13.70
C SER A 78 4.54 -0.78 14.67
N LEU A 79 5.63 -0.05 14.91
CA LEU A 79 6.67 -0.40 15.89
C LEU A 79 6.45 0.30 17.24
N SER A 80 5.33 1.01 17.41
CA SER A 80 5.00 1.67 18.68
C SER A 80 4.73 0.65 19.79
N GLU A 81 5.34 0.85 20.95
CA GLU A 81 5.10 0.05 22.16
C GLU A 81 3.69 0.28 22.75
N ASN A 82 3.03 1.39 22.42
CA ASN A 82 1.70 1.76 22.91
C ASN A 82 0.66 0.68 22.57
N LYS A 83 -0.11 0.23 23.57
CA LYS A 83 -1.14 -0.82 23.40
C LYS A 83 -2.08 -0.55 22.21
N SER A 84 -2.42 0.72 22.00
CA SER A 84 -3.09 1.21 20.79
C SER A 84 -2.17 2.21 20.09
N PRO A 85 -1.43 1.80 19.05
CA PRO A 85 -0.59 2.72 18.30
C PRO A 85 -1.44 3.80 17.62
N ALA A 86 -0.85 4.97 17.46
CA ALA A 86 -1.47 6.08 16.74
C ALA A 86 -1.54 5.76 15.23
N GLU A 87 -2.48 6.37 14.50
CA GLU A 87 -2.71 5.98 13.11
C GLU A 87 -1.51 6.25 12.22
N GLU A 88 -0.77 7.32 12.50
CA GLU A 88 0.43 7.77 11.82
C GLU A 88 1.66 6.91 12.11
N SER A 89 1.65 6.06 13.15
CA SER A 89 2.78 5.17 13.46
C SER A 89 2.79 3.89 12.62
N PHE A 90 1.77 3.70 11.79
CA PHE A 90 1.62 2.54 10.92
C PHE A 90 2.24 2.80 9.55
N MET A 91 3.21 1.96 9.20
CA MET A 91 3.94 1.98 7.94
C MET A 91 3.39 0.89 7.02
N SER A 92 3.25 1.18 5.73
CA SER A 92 2.81 0.20 4.75
C SER A 92 3.88 -0.87 4.53
N PHE A 93 3.46 -2.11 4.33
CA PHE A 93 4.33 -3.21 3.95
C PHE A 93 3.68 -4.08 2.89
N GLY A 94 4.52 -4.82 2.16
CA GLY A 94 4.14 -5.72 1.09
C GLY A 94 5.11 -6.89 0.99
N ALA A 95 4.63 -8.03 0.51
CA ALA A 95 5.49 -9.16 0.13
C ALA A 95 4.82 -9.98 -0.97
N ALA A 96 5.61 -10.51 -1.90
CA ALA A 96 5.20 -11.52 -2.86
C ALA A 96 5.69 -12.91 -2.45
N GLU A 97 4.97 -13.96 -2.85
CA GLU A 97 5.28 -15.36 -2.52
C GLU A 97 6.63 -15.83 -3.06
N ASP A 98 7.08 -15.24 -4.16
CA ASP A 98 8.38 -15.44 -4.79
C ASP A 98 9.42 -14.36 -4.45
N GLY A 99 9.06 -13.38 -3.63
CA GLY A 99 9.96 -12.34 -3.13
C GLY A 99 10.87 -12.84 -2.00
N GLU A 100 12.05 -12.24 -1.86
CA GLU A 100 13.02 -12.64 -0.84
C GLU A 100 12.65 -12.14 0.56
N GLN A 101 12.22 -10.88 0.69
CA GLN A 101 11.86 -10.27 1.97
C GLN A 101 10.65 -9.35 1.83
N PRO A 102 9.86 -9.20 2.92
CA PRO A 102 8.84 -8.17 2.97
C PRO A 102 9.46 -6.76 2.92
N VAL A 103 8.90 -5.91 2.08
CA VAL A 103 9.23 -4.48 1.96
C VAL A 103 8.41 -3.71 2.98
N VAL A 104 9.02 -2.74 3.64
CA VAL A 104 8.34 -1.86 4.60
C VAL A 104 8.71 -0.43 4.24
N TYR A 105 7.71 0.39 3.93
CA TYR A 105 7.93 1.79 3.59
C TYR A 105 7.76 2.67 4.83
N GLU A 106 8.89 3.13 5.37
CA GLU A 106 8.94 4.06 6.49
C GLU A 106 8.72 5.51 6.03
N ALA A 107 7.48 5.93 5.80
CA ALA A 107 7.19 7.27 5.27
C ALA A 107 7.95 8.39 6.02
N ARG A 108 8.91 9.01 5.32
CA ARG A 108 9.69 10.14 5.84
C ARG A 108 9.25 11.43 5.18
N THR A 109 9.05 12.47 5.99
CA THR A 109 8.78 13.81 5.45
C THR A 109 10.06 14.36 4.83
N ILE A 110 10.06 14.54 3.50
CA ILE A 110 11.18 15.16 2.79
C ILE A 110 11.37 16.58 3.35
N PRO A 111 12.57 16.93 3.86
CA PRO A 111 12.81 18.25 4.42
C PRO A 111 12.75 19.32 3.33
N ALA A 112 12.48 20.58 3.71
CA ALA A 112 12.38 21.69 2.77
C ALA A 112 13.69 21.99 2.02
N THR A 113 14.83 21.57 2.58
CA THR A 113 16.17 21.69 1.99
C THR A 113 16.93 20.39 2.23
N LEU A 114 17.59 19.87 1.20
CA LEU A 114 18.40 18.67 1.26
C LEU A 114 19.85 18.97 0.96
N ASP A 115 20.75 18.40 1.77
CA ASP A 115 22.17 18.30 1.40
C ASP A 115 22.31 17.25 0.29
N THR A 116 23.14 17.54 -0.71
CA THR A 116 23.38 16.62 -1.84
C THR A 116 23.95 15.27 -1.41
N ARG A 117 24.61 15.19 -0.24
CA ARG A 117 25.13 13.95 0.33
C ARG A 117 24.02 13.04 0.87
N GLU A 118 22.87 13.60 1.20
CA GLU A 118 21.70 12.86 1.71
C GLU A 118 20.74 12.46 0.57
N ALA A 119 20.85 13.09 -0.60
CA ALA A 119 19.97 12.82 -1.74
C ALA A 119 19.88 11.34 -2.11
N ASN A 120 21.01 10.61 -2.07
CA ASN A 120 21.03 9.17 -2.38
C ASN A 120 20.19 8.35 -1.39
N GLN A 121 20.12 8.75 -0.11
CA GLN A 121 19.30 8.05 0.89
C GLN A 121 17.81 8.24 0.59
N TRP A 122 17.41 9.45 0.18
CA TRP A 122 16.03 9.72 -0.23
C TRP A 122 15.68 9.01 -1.53
N ILE A 123 16.59 8.93 -2.50
CA ILE A 123 16.34 8.16 -3.73
C ILE A 123 16.11 6.68 -3.39
N ASN A 124 16.98 6.08 -2.58
CA ASN A 124 16.84 4.68 -2.16
C ASN A 124 15.55 4.44 -1.38
N HIS A 125 15.13 5.39 -0.56
CA HIS A 125 13.85 5.31 0.16
C HIS A 125 12.64 5.31 -0.79
N GLY A 126 12.76 5.94 -1.96
CA GLY A 126 11.74 5.88 -3.00
C GLY A 126 11.59 4.49 -3.62
N ALA A 127 12.65 3.69 -3.67
CA ALA A 127 12.61 2.34 -4.25
C ALA A 127 11.69 1.41 -3.44
N ASP A 128 11.67 1.53 -2.11
CA ASP A 128 10.73 0.78 -1.26
C ASP A 128 9.27 1.12 -1.62
N LEU A 129 8.99 2.40 -1.93
CA LEU A 129 7.65 2.84 -2.31
C LEU A 129 7.25 2.37 -3.71
N GLU A 130 8.19 2.39 -4.64
CA GLU A 130 8.01 1.86 -6.00
C GLU A 130 7.66 0.37 -5.95
N GLU A 131 8.42 -0.43 -5.20
CA GLU A 131 8.14 -1.87 -5.06
C GLU A 131 6.77 -2.14 -4.41
N LEU A 132 6.40 -1.38 -3.38
CA LEU A 132 5.05 -1.50 -2.80
C LEU A 132 3.94 -1.11 -3.78
N GLU A 133 4.19 -0.16 -4.69
CA GLU A 133 3.23 0.26 -5.72
C GLU A 133 3.07 -0.84 -6.79
N GLU A 134 4.18 -1.43 -7.25
CA GLU A 134 4.18 -2.57 -8.17
C GLU A 134 3.44 -3.78 -7.59
N LEU A 135 3.59 -4.01 -6.28
CA LEU A 135 2.83 -5.02 -5.55
C LEU A 135 1.36 -4.66 -5.34
N GLY A 136 0.93 -3.43 -5.61
CA GLY A 136 -0.44 -2.96 -5.34
C GLY A 136 -0.74 -2.75 -3.86
N CYS A 137 0.28 -2.63 -3.02
CA CYS A 137 0.17 -2.43 -1.57
C CYS A 137 0.06 -0.96 -1.17
N VAL A 138 0.29 -0.04 -2.10
CA VAL A 138 0.02 1.40 -1.97
C VAL A 138 -0.75 1.90 -3.20
N PRO A 139 -1.41 3.07 -3.13
CA PRO A 139 -2.11 3.63 -4.29
C PRO A 139 -1.17 3.87 -5.48
N GLU A 140 -1.68 3.67 -6.70
CA GLU A 140 -0.97 4.02 -7.93
C GLU A 140 -0.60 5.51 -7.95
N GLY A 141 0.64 5.82 -8.36
CA GLY A 141 1.19 7.16 -8.39
C GLY A 141 1.82 7.64 -7.07
N SER A 142 1.88 6.81 -6.03
CA SER A 142 2.53 7.14 -4.76
C SER A 142 4.02 7.42 -4.97
N TYR A 143 4.72 6.56 -5.72
CA TYR A 143 6.13 6.73 -6.05
C TYR A 143 6.36 7.97 -6.91
N ARG A 144 5.50 8.21 -7.89
CA ARG A 144 5.56 9.42 -8.73
C ARG A 144 5.43 10.70 -7.90
N GLN A 145 4.45 10.75 -6.98
CA GLN A 145 4.24 11.90 -6.10
C GLN A 145 5.45 12.15 -5.18
N TYR A 146 6.03 11.07 -4.66
CA TYR A 146 7.27 11.13 -3.89
C TYR A 146 8.42 11.71 -4.72
N GLY A 147 8.64 11.19 -5.93
CA GLY A 147 9.68 11.65 -6.86
C GLY A 147 9.51 13.12 -7.26
N ASP A 148 8.28 13.55 -7.57
CA ASP A 148 7.97 14.95 -7.88
C ASP A 148 8.32 15.88 -6.69
N THR A 149 8.03 15.45 -5.46
CA THR A 149 8.37 16.20 -4.24
C THR A 149 9.87 16.27 -4.01
N LEU A 150 10.58 15.16 -4.13
CA LEU A 150 12.03 15.09 -3.97
C LEU A 150 12.75 15.95 -5.03
N ASN A 151 12.34 15.85 -6.29
CA ASN A 151 12.90 16.63 -7.38
C ASN A 151 12.74 18.13 -7.17
N LYS A 152 11.59 18.58 -6.64
CA LYS A 152 11.38 19.99 -6.32
C LYS A 152 12.39 20.49 -5.29
N VAL A 153 12.60 19.76 -4.19
CA VAL A 153 13.56 20.13 -3.13
C VAL A 153 14.99 20.19 -3.67
N LEU A 154 15.38 19.22 -4.51
CA LEU A 154 16.72 19.19 -5.12
C LEU A 154 16.94 20.35 -6.11
N GLN A 155 15.91 20.73 -6.89
CA GLN A 155 15.97 21.88 -7.79
C GLN A 155 16.06 23.21 -7.03
N ASP A 156 15.26 23.39 -5.98
CA ASP A 156 15.27 24.59 -5.14
C ASP A 156 16.65 24.79 -4.49
N HIS A 157 17.30 23.71 -4.03
CA HIS A 157 18.67 23.76 -3.52
C HIS A 157 19.68 24.20 -4.61
N LYS A 158 19.58 23.66 -5.83
CA LYS A 158 20.48 24.02 -6.94
C LYS A 158 20.39 25.52 -7.27
N ILE A 159 19.16 26.06 -7.34
CA ILE A 159 18.92 27.48 -7.66
C ILE A 159 19.49 28.38 -6.56
N ASN A 160 19.31 28.03 -5.29
CA ASN A 160 19.81 28.83 -4.17
C ASN A 160 21.33 28.75 -4.01
N ALA A 161 21.97 27.64 -4.36
CA ALA A 161 23.42 27.48 -4.29
C ALA A 161 24.19 28.19 -5.42
N THR A 162 23.52 28.59 -6.51
CA THR A 162 24.14 29.30 -7.65
C THR A 162 23.89 30.82 -7.65
N ARG A 163 23.20 31.34 -6.64
CA ARG A 163 22.91 32.77 -6.48
C ARG A 163 23.82 33.41 -5.44
#